data_AF-A0A2G8HX59-F1
#
_entry.id   AF-A0A2G8HX59-F1
#
_cell.length_a   1.000
_cell.length_b   1.000
_cell.length_c   1.000
_cell.angle_alpha   90.00
_cell.angle_beta   90.00
_cell.angle_gamma   90.00
#
_symmetry.space_group_name_H-M   'P 1'
#
loop_
_entity.id
_entity.type
_entity.pdbx_description
1 polymer ?
#
loop_
_entity_poly.entity_id
_entity_poly.type
_entity_poly.pdbx_seq_one_letter_code
_entity_poly.pdbx_strand_id
1 'polypeptide(L)'
;MKFIISIFILIFGPISLAQNISDTALFKIEEQTFYLSDVNKFLSPLEVFRCVGDKSYLIRSLELSKKDYESLPAFLSDYTVLNRRQEQLQKILLLNKILMYSATIQVEVTGDELSGINFTKCHKSKKITDVLKLFIKSEFLLRDRFLRERRPVKLDEHLKEKIRIFYSGIDRKLSSQVYFL
;
A
#
# COMPACT_ATOMS: atom_id res chain seq x y z
N MET A 1 -15.46 -50.22 22.83
CA MET A 1 -16.24 -49.17 22.13
C MET A 1 -15.26 -48.19 21.51
N LYS A 2 -15.12 -48.20 20.19
CA LYS A 2 -14.21 -47.33 19.44
C LYS A 2 -14.98 -46.08 19.05
N PHE A 3 -14.69 -44.96 19.69
CA PHE A 3 -15.29 -43.68 19.34
C PHE A 3 -14.58 -43.07 18.14
N ILE A 4 -15.38 -42.95 17.08
CA ILE A 4 -15.35 -42.05 15.93
C ILE A 4 -14.42 -40.84 16.16
N ILE A 5 -13.30 -40.79 15.44
CA ILE A 5 -12.50 -39.57 15.29
C ILE A 5 -12.82 -38.96 13.93
N SER A 6 -13.70 -37.96 13.99
CA SER A 6 -13.72 -36.72 13.20
C SER A 6 -13.14 -36.75 11.79
N ILE A 7 -14.02 -37.05 10.83
CA ILE A 7 -14.02 -36.38 9.53
C ILE A 7 -14.48 -34.93 9.77
N PHE A 8 -13.55 -34.03 10.11
CA PHE A 8 -13.81 -32.59 10.26
C PHE A 8 -12.59 -31.73 9.90
N ILE A 9 -11.76 -32.19 8.96
CA ILE A 9 -10.60 -31.43 8.44
C ILE A 9 -10.75 -31.20 6.93
N LEU A 10 -11.93 -30.77 6.47
CA LEU A 10 -12.14 -30.47 5.04
C LEU A 10 -13.17 -29.35 4.76
N ILE A 11 -13.47 -28.48 5.75
CA ILE A 11 -14.45 -27.38 5.56
C ILE A 11 -13.99 -26.05 6.20
N PHE A 12 -12.69 -25.75 6.17
CA PHE A 12 -12.22 -24.36 6.35
C PHE A 12 -11.18 -24.01 5.27
N GLY A 13 -11.56 -24.27 4.02
CA GLY A 13 -11.05 -23.43 2.92
C GLY A 13 -11.75 -22.06 3.01
N PRO A 14 -11.08 -20.95 2.65
CA PRO A 14 -11.71 -19.64 2.67
C PRO A 14 -12.74 -19.56 1.53
N ILE A 15 -13.96 -20.02 1.77
CA ILE A 15 -15.15 -19.79 0.93
C ILE A 15 -15.67 -18.35 1.17
N SER A 16 -14.78 -17.36 1.22
CA SER A 16 -15.15 -15.93 1.24
C SER A 16 -14.86 -15.22 -0.07
N LEU A 17 -14.39 -15.94 -1.10
CA LEU A 17 -13.96 -15.34 -2.38
C LEU A 17 -15.00 -15.44 -3.51
N ALA A 18 -16.30 -15.43 -3.20
CA ALA A 18 -17.35 -15.55 -4.22
C ALA A 18 -18.54 -14.63 -3.94
N GLN A 19 -18.31 -13.35 -3.67
CA GLN A 19 -19.36 -12.32 -3.75
C GLN A 19 -18.78 -11.00 -4.30
N ASN A 20 -18.59 -10.93 -5.63
CA ASN A 20 -18.75 -9.74 -6.48
C ASN A 20 -18.57 -10.15 -7.95
N ILE A 21 -19.67 -10.42 -8.67
CA ILE A 21 -19.69 -10.95 -10.04
C ILE A 21 -19.35 -9.87 -11.12
N SER A 22 -18.70 -8.76 -10.77
CA SER A 22 -18.28 -7.76 -11.79
C SER A 22 -16.99 -6.99 -11.46
N ASP A 23 -16.28 -7.35 -10.40
CA ASP A 23 -15.07 -6.62 -10.02
C ASP A 23 -13.88 -7.05 -10.88
N THR A 24 -13.18 -6.10 -11.49
CA THR A 24 -12.05 -6.37 -12.38
C THR A 24 -10.82 -6.70 -11.55
N ALA A 25 -10.27 -7.90 -11.70
CA ALA A 25 -8.97 -8.23 -11.11
C ALA A 25 -7.87 -7.40 -11.79
N LEU A 26 -7.08 -6.69 -11.02
CA LEU A 26 -6.00 -5.83 -11.52
C LEU A 26 -4.66 -6.57 -11.47
N PHE A 27 -4.26 -7.00 -10.28
CA PHE A 27 -3.01 -7.72 -10.08
C PHE A 27 -3.11 -8.70 -8.92
N LYS A 28 -2.25 -9.71 -8.93
CA LYS A 28 -2.03 -10.63 -7.82
C LYS A 28 -0.64 -10.38 -7.25
N ILE A 29 -0.50 -10.35 -5.92
CA ILE A 29 0.78 -10.28 -5.20
C ILE A 29 0.81 -11.46 -4.24
N GLU A 30 1.81 -12.33 -4.36
CA GLU A 30 1.82 -13.63 -3.68
C GLU A 30 0.46 -14.34 -3.89
N GLU A 31 -0.25 -14.75 -2.84
CA GLU A 31 -1.58 -15.37 -2.96
C GLU A 31 -2.76 -14.38 -2.95
N GLN A 32 -2.50 -13.07 -2.79
CA GLN A 32 -3.55 -12.06 -2.68
C GLN A 32 -3.89 -11.44 -4.03
N THR A 33 -5.15 -11.56 -4.45
CA THR A 33 -5.68 -10.87 -5.63
C THR A 33 -6.24 -9.51 -5.24
N PHE A 34 -5.86 -8.46 -5.98
CA PHE A 34 -6.33 -7.10 -5.80
C PHE A 34 -7.30 -6.76 -6.92
N TYR A 35 -8.55 -6.50 -6.55
CA TYR A 35 -9.57 -6.09 -7.48
C TYR A 35 -9.66 -4.56 -7.58
N LEU A 36 -10.33 -4.07 -8.61
CA LEU A 36 -10.56 -2.65 -8.87
C LEU A 36 -11.19 -1.95 -7.66
N SER A 37 -12.19 -2.59 -7.04
CA SER A 37 -12.81 -2.02 -5.84
C SER A 37 -11.85 -1.93 -4.65
N ASP A 38 -10.94 -2.89 -4.50
CA ASP A 38 -9.92 -2.86 -3.45
C ASP A 38 -8.96 -1.70 -3.69
N VAL A 39 -8.41 -1.60 -4.90
CA VAL A 39 -7.50 -0.51 -5.29
C VAL A 39 -8.17 0.86 -5.11
N ASN A 40 -9.46 1.00 -5.45
CA ASN A 40 -10.19 2.24 -5.23
C ASN A 40 -10.38 2.56 -3.75
N LYS A 41 -10.58 1.57 -2.87
CA LYS A 41 -10.60 1.78 -1.40
C LYS A 41 -9.24 2.22 -0.87
N PHE A 42 -8.13 1.76 -1.47
CA PHE A 42 -6.77 2.17 -1.11
C PHE A 42 -6.48 3.65 -1.42
N LEU A 43 -7.25 4.29 -2.31
CA LEU A 43 -7.04 5.70 -2.65
C LEU A 43 -7.29 6.63 -1.45
N SER A 44 -8.24 6.32 -0.57
CA SER A 44 -8.56 7.20 0.58
C SER A 44 -7.41 7.33 1.60
N PRO A 45 -6.77 6.24 2.07
CA PRO A 45 -5.55 6.34 2.88
C PRO A 45 -4.40 7.05 2.17
N LEU A 46 -4.27 6.87 0.86
CA LEU A 46 -3.28 7.56 0.03
C LEU A 46 -3.52 9.08 0.02
N GLU A 47 -4.77 9.55 0.01
CA GLU A 47 -5.11 10.98 0.13
C GLU A 47 -4.63 11.61 1.45
N VAL A 48 -4.71 10.87 2.57
CA VAL A 48 -4.19 11.35 3.86
C VAL A 48 -2.69 11.62 3.77
N PHE A 49 -1.95 10.68 3.18
CA PHE A 49 -0.50 10.80 3.00
C PHE A 49 -0.10 11.81 1.92
N ARG A 50 -0.95 12.06 0.93
CA ARG A 50 -0.78 13.19 -0.02
C ARG A 50 -0.91 14.54 0.68
N CYS A 51 -1.88 14.70 1.58
CA CYS A 51 -2.00 15.92 2.37
C CYS A 51 -0.76 16.17 3.25
N VAL A 52 -0.13 15.10 3.77
CA VAL A 52 1.16 15.20 4.48
C VAL A 52 2.26 15.75 3.56
N GLY A 53 2.19 15.42 2.26
CA GLY A 53 2.93 16.08 1.19
C GLY A 53 4.44 15.92 1.35
N ASP A 54 5.16 17.05 1.34
CA ASP A 54 6.63 17.06 1.36
C ASP A 54 7.25 16.41 2.60
N LYS A 55 6.44 16.24 3.65
CA LYS A 55 6.86 15.58 4.88
C LYS A 55 6.75 14.05 4.79
N SER A 56 6.05 13.45 3.83
CA SER A 56 5.97 11.99 3.69
C SER A 56 7.09 11.47 2.81
N TYR A 57 7.88 10.55 3.34
CA TYR A 57 8.89 9.85 2.56
C TYR A 57 8.28 8.85 1.60
N LEU A 58 7.28 8.09 2.06
CA LEU A 58 6.61 7.06 1.27
C LEU A 58 6.04 7.63 -0.02
N ILE A 59 5.38 8.78 0.05
CA ILE A 59 4.77 9.41 -1.12
C ILE A 59 5.81 10.05 -2.01
N ARG A 60 6.79 10.76 -1.44
CA ARG A 60 7.84 11.42 -2.23
C ARG A 60 8.74 10.44 -2.98
N SER A 61 9.04 9.28 -2.40
CA SER A 61 9.91 8.27 -3.01
C SER A 61 9.24 7.45 -4.10
N LEU A 62 7.90 7.45 -4.18
CA LEU A 62 7.15 6.76 -5.24
C LEU A 62 7.11 7.54 -6.55
N GLU A 63 7.57 8.80 -6.56
CA GLU A 63 7.70 9.64 -7.76
C GLU A 63 6.43 9.66 -8.65
N LEU A 64 5.23 9.54 -8.07
CA LEU A 64 4.00 9.80 -8.82
C LEU A 64 4.01 11.27 -9.28
N SER A 65 3.52 11.55 -10.49
CA SER A 65 3.56 12.92 -10.99
C SER A 65 2.62 13.81 -10.17
N LYS A 66 2.91 15.12 -10.08
CA LYS A 66 1.99 16.07 -9.43
C LYS A 66 0.57 16.00 -10.02
N LYS A 67 0.44 15.70 -11.32
CA LYS A 67 -0.86 15.53 -11.99
C LYS A 67 -1.61 14.29 -11.52
N ASP A 68 -0.90 13.18 -11.29
CA ASP A 68 -1.45 11.97 -10.64
C ASP A 68 -1.84 12.23 -9.18
N TYR A 69 -1.23 13.26 -8.57
CA TYR A 69 -1.45 13.74 -7.21
C TYR A 69 -2.38 14.97 -7.11
N GLU A 70 -3.02 15.43 -8.18
CA GLU A 70 -4.02 16.51 -8.08
C GLU A 70 -5.43 15.92 -7.97
N SER A 71 -5.66 14.80 -8.66
CA SER A 71 -6.84 13.96 -8.46
C SER A 71 -6.46 12.50 -8.65
N LEU A 72 -6.87 11.63 -7.72
CA LEU A 72 -6.87 10.18 -7.91
C LEU A 72 -8.30 9.77 -8.27
N PRO A 73 -8.77 10.01 -9.50
CA PRO A 73 -10.07 9.51 -9.88
C PRO A 73 -10.05 8.00 -9.74
N ALA A 74 -11.17 7.46 -9.25
CA ALA A 74 -11.38 6.03 -9.17
C ALA A 74 -11.05 5.40 -10.53
N PHE A 75 -10.39 4.25 -10.51
CA PHE A 75 -10.19 3.47 -11.70
C PHE A 75 -11.54 2.91 -12.16
N LEU A 76 -11.75 2.92 -13.47
CA LEU A 76 -12.91 2.33 -14.13
C LEU A 76 -12.52 0.98 -14.71
N SER A 77 -13.48 0.09 -14.88
CA SER A 77 -13.28 -1.25 -15.44
C SER A 77 -12.89 -1.26 -16.94
N ASP A 78 -12.81 -0.10 -17.57
CA ASP A 78 -12.46 0.06 -18.98
C ASP A 78 -10.96 -0.19 -19.22
N TYR A 79 -10.64 -1.23 -19.98
CA TYR A 79 -9.28 -1.62 -20.34
C TYR A 79 -8.47 -0.50 -21.01
N THR A 80 -9.10 0.33 -21.85
CA THR A 80 -8.40 1.43 -22.52
C THR A 80 -8.01 2.52 -21.51
N VAL A 81 -8.86 2.76 -20.51
CA VAL A 81 -8.59 3.71 -19.42
C VAL A 81 -7.51 3.15 -18.48
N LEU A 82 -7.58 1.86 -18.16
CA LEU A 82 -6.56 1.19 -17.34
C LEU A 82 -5.19 1.21 -18.03
N ASN A 83 -5.13 0.95 -19.33
CA ASN A 83 -3.89 0.99 -20.10
C ASN A 83 -3.29 2.41 -20.17
N ARG A 84 -4.14 3.44 -20.34
CA ARG A 84 -3.69 4.85 -20.28
C ARG A 84 -3.11 5.23 -18.91
N ARG A 85 -3.46 4.52 -17.84
CA ARG A 85 -3.00 4.75 -16.47
C ARG A 85 -2.03 3.66 -15.98
N GLN A 86 -1.38 2.95 -16.90
CA GLN A 86 -0.50 1.82 -16.58
C GLN A 86 0.65 2.20 -15.63
N GLU A 87 1.32 3.33 -15.85
CA GLU A 87 2.39 3.82 -14.96
C GLU A 87 1.90 4.02 -13.52
N GLN A 88 0.71 4.61 -13.37
CA GLN A 88 0.09 4.81 -12.08
C GLN A 88 -0.27 3.48 -11.41
N LEU A 89 -0.80 2.52 -12.17
CA LEU A 89 -1.12 1.19 -11.67
C LEU A 89 0.14 0.42 -11.24
N GLN A 90 1.26 0.57 -11.96
CA GLN A 90 2.55 0.01 -11.55
C GLN A 90 3.06 0.61 -10.24
N LYS A 91 2.92 1.93 -10.06
CA LYS A 91 3.28 2.59 -8.79
C LYS A 91 2.36 2.16 -7.64
N ILE A 92 1.07 1.93 -7.90
CA ILE A 92 0.12 1.37 -6.92
C ILE A 92 0.47 -0.07 -6.57
N LEU A 93 0.85 -0.90 -7.55
CA LEU A 93 1.34 -2.26 -7.33
C LEU A 93 2.56 -2.24 -6.41
N LEU A 94 3.55 -1.38 -6.71
CA LEU A 94 4.73 -1.22 -5.88
C LEU A 94 4.38 -0.76 -4.45
N LEU A 95 3.48 0.21 -4.31
CA LEU A 95 2.99 0.66 -3.01
C LEU A 95 2.36 -0.51 -2.23
N ASN A 96 1.50 -1.31 -2.86
CA ASN A 96 0.90 -2.49 -2.20
C ASN A 96 1.96 -3.51 -1.77
N LYS A 97 2.98 -3.76 -2.59
CA LYS A 97 4.13 -4.60 -2.19
C LYS A 97 4.86 -4.02 -0.97
N ILE A 98 5.09 -2.71 -0.92
CA ILE A 98 5.73 -2.04 0.22
C ILE A 98 4.87 -2.17 1.48
N LEU A 99 3.55 -1.99 1.38
CA LEU A 99 2.61 -2.15 2.50
C LEU A 99 2.63 -3.60 3.02
N MET A 100 2.57 -4.60 2.13
CA MET A 100 2.66 -6.02 2.49
C MET A 100 3.99 -6.37 3.15
N TYR A 101 5.11 -5.88 2.61
CA TYR A 101 6.43 -6.06 3.22
C TYR A 101 6.51 -5.42 4.61
N SER A 102 5.92 -4.24 4.78
CA SER A 102 5.91 -3.53 6.06
C SER A 102 5.03 -4.23 7.09
N ALA A 103 3.99 -4.95 6.67
CA ALA A 103 3.13 -5.71 7.57
C ALA A 103 3.91 -6.72 8.41
N THR A 104 5.01 -7.30 7.88
CA THR A 104 5.81 -8.33 8.56
C THR A 104 6.88 -7.79 9.50
N ILE A 105 7.10 -6.46 9.55
CA ILE A 105 8.18 -5.84 10.34
C ILE A 105 7.58 -5.17 11.57
N GLN A 106 8.18 -5.24 12.76
CA GLN A 106 7.69 -4.46 13.90
C GLN A 106 8.15 -3.01 13.76
N VAL A 107 7.20 -2.07 13.71
CA VAL A 107 7.45 -0.63 13.70
C VAL A 107 6.49 0.00 14.69
N GLU A 108 7.03 0.59 15.75
CA GLU A 108 6.25 1.31 16.75
C GLU A 108 6.23 2.79 16.41
N VAL A 109 5.06 3.41 16.48
CA VAL A 109 4.85 4.82 16.12
C VAL A 109 4.09 5.52 17.23
N THR A 110 4.64 6.62 17.71
CA THR A 110 4.06 7.44 18.78
C THR A 110 3.20 8.58 18.22
N GLY A 111 2.34 9.16 19.06
CA GLY A 111 1.51 10.30 18.68
C GLY A 111 2.32 11.55 18.31
N ASP A 112 3.47 11.76 18.95
CA ASP A 112 4.36 12.88 18.67
C ASP A 112 5.00 12.76 17.29
N GLU A 113 5.35 11.54 16.88
CA GLU A 113 5.91 11.26 15.56
C GLU A 113 4.89 11.49 14.45
N LEU A 114 3.63 11.06 14.65
CA LEU A 114 2.52 11.36 13.74
C LEU A 114 2.28 12.87 13.65
N SER A 115 2.38 13.58 14.78
CA SER A 115 2.25 15.04 14.81
C SER A 115 3.39 15.74 14.08
N GLY A 116 4.61 15.23 14.19
CA GLY A 116 5.81 15.76 13.50
C GLY A 116 5.69 15.78 11.97
N ILE A 117 4.95 14.82 11.41
CA ILE A 117 4.65 14.75 9.97
C ILE A 117 3.35 15.47 9.58
N ASN A 118 2.70 16.20 10.50
CA ASN A 118 1.37 16.80 10.29
C ASN A 118 0.25 15.78 9.99
N PHE A 119 0.39 14.50 10.37
CA PHE A 119 -0.61 13.48 10.08
C PHE A 119 -2.00 13.85 10.62
N THR A 120 -2.07 14.37 11.85
CA THR A 120 -3.33 14.75 12.52
C THR A 120 -4.07 15.91 11.85
N LYS A 121 -3.36 16.78 11.12
CA LYS A 121 -3.99 17.85 10.31
C LYS A 121 -4.67 17.29 9.06
N CYS A 122 -4.11 16.21 8.52
CA CYS A 122 -4.58 15.55 7.30
C CYS A 122 -5.65 14.48 7.57
N HIS A 123 -5.51 13.75 8.68
CA HIS A 123 -6.46 12.75 9.12
C HIS A 123 -7.37 13.29 10.22
N LYS A 124 -8.49 13.89 9.82
CA LYS A 124 -9.44 14.49 10.78
C LYS A 124 -10.31 13.46 11.50
N SER A 125 -10.33 12.20 11.06
CA SER A 125 -11.10 11.14 11.69
C SER A 125 -10.41 10.60 12.92
N LYS A 126 -11.17 10.27 13.97
CA LYS A 126 -10.63 9.63 15.18
C LYS A 126 -10.24 8.17 14.97
N LYS A 127 -10.74 7.52 13.91
CA LYS A 127 -10.50 6.10 13.64
C LYS A 127 -9.38 5.93 12.62
N ILE A 128 -8.34 5.17 12.98
CA ILE A 128 -7.28 4.75 12.05
C ILE A 128 -7.66 3.35 11.54
N THR A 129 -7.93 3.23 10.24
CA THR A 129 -8.24 1.94 9.60
C THR A 129 -6.98 1.08 9.49
N ASP A 130 -7.12 -0.23 9.33
CA ASP A 130 -5.96 -1.12 9.23
C ASP A 130 -5.09 -0.83 8.00
N VAL A 131 -5.70 -0.43 6.89
CA VAL A 131 -4.96 0.06 5.72
C VAL A 131 -4.16 1.32 6.06
N LEU A 132 -4.76 2.29 6.76
CA LEU A 132 -4.05 3.51 7.15
C LEU A 132 -2.91 3.21 8.15
N LYS A 133 -3.07 2.21 9.03
CA LYS A 133 -1.98 1.71 9.88
C LYS A 133 -0.83 1.17 9.04
N LEU A 134 -1.10 0.44 7.95
CA LEU A 134 -0.05 -0.05 7.05
C LEU A 134 0.70 1.11 6.39
N PHE A 135 0.01 2.17 5.95
CA PHE A 135 0.69 3.36 5.41
C PHE A 135 1.60 4.03 6.44
N ILE A 136 1.10 4.24 7.67
CA ILE A 136 1.89 4.77 8.79
C ILE A 136 3.12 3.87 9.01
N LYS A 137 2.91 2.57 9.08
CA LYS A 137 3.97 1.59 9.27
C LYS A 137 5.04 1.65 8.19
N SER A 138 4.65 1.73 6.92
CA SER A 138 5.56 1.86 5.78
C SER A 138 6.32 3.17 5.77
N GLU A 139 5.67 4.28 6.12
CA GLU A 139 6.33 5.58 6.27
C GLU A 139 7.42 5.53 7.34
N PHE A 140 7.12 4.99 8.52
CA PHE A 140 8.08 4.93 9.62
C PHE A 140 9.16 3.86 9.42
N LEU A 141 8.88 2.77 8.70
CA LEU A 141 9.89 1.83 8.23
C LEU A 141 10.97 2.53 7.38
N LEU A 142 10.55 3.42 6.46
CA LEU A 142 11.49 4.18 5.64
C LEU A 142 12.31 5.15 6.47
N ARG A 143 11.67 5.83 7.42
CA ARG A 143 12.35 6.74 8.34
C ARG A 143 13.42 6.01 9.15
N ASP A 144 13.08 4.87 9.74
CA ASP A 144 14.01 4.06 10.55
C ASP A 144 15.20 3.56 9.75
N ARG A 145 14.95 3.18 8.49
CA ARG A 145 15.97 2.60 7.64
C ARG A 145 16.93 3.64 7.07
N PHE A 146 16.44 4.83 6.76
CA PHE A 146 17.17 5.79 5.92
C PHE A 146 17.51 7.11 6.61
N LEU A 147 16.87 7.42 7.74
CA LEU A 147 17.11 8.66 8.48
C LEU A 147 17.73 8.34 9.83
N ARG A 148 18.55 9.28 10.31
CA ARG A 148 19.11 9.21 11.68
C ARG A 148 18.06 9.55 12.74
N GLU A 149 17.15 10.46 12.40
CA GLU A 149 16.01 10.85 13.24
C GLU A 149 14.74 10.68 12.41
N ARG A 150 13.63 10.26 13.03
CA ARG A 150 12.31 10.13 12.38
C ARG A 150 11.67 11.47 11.99
N ARG A 151 12.45 12.55 11.90
CA ARG A 151 11.97 13.89 11.54
C ARG A 151 11.98 14.09 10.02
N PRO A 152 11.15 14.99 9.48
CA PRO A 152 11.21 15.35 8.07
C PRO A 152 12.56 15.99 7.71
N VAL A 153 13.22 15.43 6.72
CA VAL A 153 14.49 15.85 6.08
C VAL A 153 14.25 15.86 4.57
N LYS A 154 14.91 16.76 3.86
CA LYS A 154 14.82 16.81 2.39
C LYS A 154 15.38 15.52 1.79
N LEU A 155 14.60 14.86 0.94
CA LEU A 155 15.08 13.78 0.08
C LEU A 155 16.04 14.35 -0.97
N ASP A 156 17.34 14.17 -0.74
CA ASP A 156 18.37 14.37 -1.77
C ASP A 156 18.43 13.18 -2.74
N GLU A 157 19.16 13.34 -3.85
CA GLU A 157 19.25 12.32 -4.89
C GLU A 157 19.90 11.02 -4.40
N HIS A 158 20.83 11.10 -3.44
CA HIS A 158 21.47 9.92 -2.84
C HIS A 158 20.48 9.10 -2.02
N LEU A 159 19.66 9.77 -1.22
CA LEU A 159 18.63 9.14 -0.41
C LEU A 159 17.52 8.54 -1.27
N LYS A 160 17.11 9.25 -2.33
CA LYS A 160 16.16 8.71 -3.31
C LYS A 160 16.69 7.44 -3.95
N GLU A 161 17.95 7.42 -4.38
CA GLU A 161 18.53 6.23 -5.00
C GLU A 161 18.58 5.05 -4.03
N LYS A 162 18.95 5.28 -2.77
CA LYS A 162 18.90 4.25 -1.72
C LYS A 162 17.50 3.67 -1.52
N ILE A 163 16.48 4.53 -1.51
CA ILE A 163 15.08 4.09 -1.39
C ILE A 163 14.65 3.32 -2.65
N ARG A 164 15.03 3.78 -3.84
CA ARG A 164 14.75 3.11 -5.11
C ARG A 164 15.34 1.70 -5.16
N ILE A 165 16.58 1.54 -4.72
CA ILE A 165 17.25 0.22 -4.60
C ILE A 165 16.48 -0.68 -3.63
N PHE A 166 16.06 -0.13 -2.48
CA PHE A 166 15.28 -0.87 -1.50
C PHE A 166 13.91 -1.31 -2.04
N TYR A 167 13.21 -0.43 -2.75
CA TYR A 167 11.95 -0.75 -3.43
C TYR A 167 12.14 -1.79 -4.52
N SER A 168 13.22 -1.73 -5.30
CA SER A 168 13.55 -2.79 -6.25
C SER A 168 13.79 -4.14 -5.56
N GLY A 169 14.40 -4.13 -4.37
CA GLY A 169 14.52 -5.32 -3.54
C GLY A 169 13.18 -5.90 -3.09
N ILE A 170 12.24 -5.04 -2.64
CA ILE A 170 10.88 -5.47 -2.28
C ILE A 170 10.13 -6.00 -3.51
N ASP A 171 10.21 -5.30 -4.63
CA ASP A 171 9.51 -5.64 -5.87
C ASP A 171 9.93 -7.01 -6.41
N ARG A 172 11.22 -7.35 -6.28
CA ARG A 172 11.76 -8.69 -6.62
C ARG A 172 11.40 -9.76 -5.60
N LYS A 173 11.32 -9.40 -4.32
CA LYS A 173 11.03 -10.34 -3.23
C LYS A 173 9.57 -10.81 -3.27
N LEU A 174 8.64 -9.91 -3.57
CA LEU A 174 7.22 -10.22 -3.64
C LEU A 174 6.82 -10.44 -5.09
N SER A 175 6.52 -11.69 -5.42
CA SER A 175 6.03 -12.09 -6.74
C SER A 175 4.71 -11.39 -7.06
N SER A 176 4.54 -10.99 -8.31
CA SER A 176 3.28 -10.39 -8.76
C SER A 176 2.94 -10.72 -10.19
N GLN A 177 1.65 -10.78 -10.49
CA GLN A 177 1.10 -10.93 -11.82
C GLN A 177 0.15 -9.76 -12.10
N VAL A 178 0.30 -9.11 -13.26
CA VAL A 178 -0.62 -8.07 -13.73
C VAL A 178 -1.59 -8.70 -14.74
N TYR A 179 -2.89 -8.47 -14.58
CA TYR A 179 -3.93 -9.09 -15.40
C TYR A 179 -4.38 -8.23 -16.59
N PHE A 180 -3.93 -6.97 -16.65
CA PHE A 180 -4.17 -6.06 -17.76
C PHE A 180 -2.81 -5.66 -18.36
N LEU A 181 -2.50 -6.23 -19.52
CA LEU A 181 -1.34 -5.88 -20.35
C LEU A 181 -1.79 -5.70 -21.79
#